data_AF-A0A1V2ZEK1-F1
#
_entry.id   AF-A0A1V2ZEK1-F1
#
_cell.length_a   1.000
_cell.length_b   1.000
_cell.length_c   1.000
_cell.angle_alpha   90.00
_cell.angle_beta   90.00
_cell.angle_gamma   90.00
#
_symmetry.space_group_name_H-M   'P 1'
#
loop_
_entity.id
_entity.type
_entity.pdbx_description
1 polymer ?
#
loop_
_entity_poly.entity_id
_entity_poly.type
_entity_poly.pdbx_seq_one_letter_code
_entity_poly.pdbx_strand_id
1 'polypeptide(L)'
;MLNKSQRRLAKFPHDVYKAFDADGRFLYVGLSVDVFRRLQQHRREYAAWEPDAVRVEVAQYENRASAHFEEARCIREDSPAYNVTRERPFSSTYTDTIVDSFTLERHCPQCTKWVMR
;
A
#
# COMPACT_ATOMS: atom_id res chain seq x y z
N MET A 1 3.39 -11.34 14.58
CA MET A 1 3.85 -12.57 13.90
C MET A 1 2.72 -13.10 13.03
N LEU A 2 3.00 -13.58 11.80
CA LEU A 2 1.98 -14.15 10.93
C LEU A 2 1.58 -15.57 11.40
N ASN A 3 0.28 -15.86 11.40
CA ASN A 3 -0.23 -17.19 11.69
C ASN A 3 0.04 -18.18 10.53
N LYS A 4 -0.21 -19.48 10.75
CA LYS A 4 0.10 -20.54 9.77
C LYS A 4 -0.61 -20.34 8.43
N SER A 5 -1.86 -19.88 8.42
CA SER A 5 -2.62 -19.63 7.18
C SER A 5 -2.10 -18.39 6.44
N GLN A 6 -1.78 -17.31 7.15
CA GLN A 6 -1.18 -16.10 6.59
C GLN A 6 0.20 -16.38 5.97
N ARG A 7 1.01 -17.25 6.58
CA ARG A 7 2.31 -17.67 6.02
C ARG A 7 2.14 -18.42 4.69
N ARG A 8 1.11 -19.26 4.58
CA ARG A 8 0.79 -19.96 3.32
C ARG A 8 0.36 -18.95 2.26
N LEU A 9 -0.54 -18.04 2.61
CA LEU A 9 -1.06 -17.04 1.68
C LEU A 9 0.03 -16.10 1.17
N ALA A 10 1.04 -15.76 2.00
CA ALA A 10 2.10 -14.82 1.63
C ALA A 10 2.87 -15.15 0.34
N LYS A 11 2.86 -16.42 -0.10
CA LYS A 11 3.51 -16.89 -1.33
C LYS A 11 2.65 -16.72 -2.59
N PHE A 12 1.36 -16.44 -2.44
CA PHE A 12 0.45 -16.27 -3.55
C PHE A 12 0.45 -14.82 -4.01
N PRO A 13 -0.01 -14.56 -5.25
CA PRO A 13 -0.19 -13.22 -5.74
C PRO A 13 -1.05 -12.38 -4.79
N HIS A 14 -0.66 -11.14 -4.59
CA HIS A 14 -1.40 -10.14 -3.83
C HIS A 14 -1.61 -8.93 -4.71
N ASP A 15 -2.81 -8.40 -4.63
CA ASP A 15 -3.18 -7.19 -5.34
C ASP A 15 -3.02 -6.00 -4.42
N VAL A 16 -2.48 -4.90 -4.95
CA VAL A 16 -2.52 -3.57 -4.35
C VAL A 16 -3.61 -2.79 -5.06
N TYR A 17 -4.53 -2.22 -4.29
CA TYR A 17 -5.61 -1.39 -4.82
C TYR A 17 -5.47 0.04 -4.32
N LYS A 18 -5.74 0.99 -5.22
CA LYS A 18 -5.64 2.44 -5.00
C LYS A 18 -7.00 3.06 -5.29
N ALA A 19 -7.58 3.76 -4.31
CA ALA A 19 -8.88 4.41 -4.42
C ALA A 19 -8.72 5.92 -4.64
N PHE A 20 -9.51 6.47 -5.56
CA PHE A 20 -9.48 7.87 -5.96
C PHE A 20 -10.88 8.48 -5.97
N ASP A 21 -10.97 9.77 -5.65
CA ASP A 21 -12.21 10.54 -5.82
C ASP A 21 -12.42 10.99 -7.28
N ALA A 22 -13.52 11.72 -7.49
CA ALA A 22 -13.92 12.25 -8.80
C ALA A 22 -12.92 13.28 -9.37
N ASP A 23 -12.19 13.97 -8.50
CA ASP A 23 -11.16 14.94 -8.87
C ASP A 23 -9.79 14.28 -9.10
N GLY A 24 -9.70 12.96 -8.91
CA GLY A 24 -8.48 12.18 -9.06
C GLY A 24 -7.55 12.24 -7.84
N ARG A 25 -8.01 12.76 -6.70
CA ARG A 25 -7.25 12.76 -5.45
C ARG A 25 -7.05 11.35 -4.95
N PHE A 26 -5.86 11.06 -4.46
CA PHE A 26 -5.54 9.75 -3.90
C PHE A 26 -6.07 9.63 -2.47
N LEU A 27 -7.08 8.79 -2.28
CA LEU A 27 -7.78 8.65 -1.01
C LEU A 27 -7.15 7.57 -0.14
N TYR A 28 -6.95 6.38 -0.71
CA TYR A 28 -6.55 5.21 0.06
C TYR A 28 -5.79 4.19 -0.78
N VAL A 29 -4.83 3.51 -0.15
CA VAL A 29 -4.14 2.34 -0.69
C VAL A 29 -4.19 1.19 0.30
N GLY A 30 -4.43 -0.01 -0.21
CA GLY A 30 -4.33 -1.24 0.57
C GLY A 30 -3.91 -2.42 -0.29
N LEU A 31 -3.56 -3.54 0.36
CA LEU A 31 -3.31 -4.81 -0.31
C LEU A 31 -4.25 -5.93 0.15
N SER A 32 -4.50 -6.90 -0.72
CA SER A 32 -5.31 -8.09 -0.43
C SER A 32 -4.94 -9.26 -1.35
N VAL A 33 -5.27 -10.50 -0.95
CA VAL A 33 -5.29 -11.66 -1.86
C VAL A 33 -6.56 -11.72 -2.71
N ASP A 34 -7.58 -10.97 -2.29
CA ASP A 34 -8.88 -10.87 -2.96
C ASP A 34 -9.38 -9.44 -2.73
N VAL A 35 -9.22 -8.59 -3.74
CA VAL A 35 -9.59 -7.17 -3.68
C VAL A 35 -11.09 -7.01 -3.62
N PHE A 36 -11.85 -7.77 -4.40
CA PHE A 36 -13.31 -7.63 -4.47
C PHE A 36 -13.95 -7.93 -3.11
N ARG A 37 -13.53 -9.01 -2.46
CA ARG A 37 -13.97 -9.33 -1.11
C ARG A 37 -13.56 -8.26 -0.11
N ARG A 38 -12.35 -7.70 -0.26
CA ARG A 38 -11.86 -6.63 0.63
C ARG A 38 -12.64 -5.33 0.45
N LEU A 39 -12.96 -4.93 -0.78
CA LEU A 39 -13.79 -3.76 -1.07
C LEU A 39 -15.22 -3.94 -0.54
N GLN A 40 -15.81 -5.13 -0.71
CA GLN A 40 -17.12 -5.43 -0.13
C GLN A 40 -17.10 -5.32 1.40
N GLN A 41 -16.03 -5.79 2.04
CA GLN A 41 -15.85 -5.66 3.48
C GLN A 41 -15.81 -4.18 3.90
N HIS A 42 -14.99 -3.35 3.24
CA HIS A 42 -14.90 -1.91 3.51
C HIS A 42 -16.25 -1.20 3.39
N ARG A 43 -17.05 -1.59 2.40
CA ARG A 43 -18.40 -1.06 2.19
C ARG A 43 -19.36 -1.44 3.31
N ARG A 44 -19.25 -2.66 3.84
CA ARG A 44 -20.06 -3.12 4.99
C ARG A 44 -19.61 -2.50 6.31
N GLU A 45 -18.32 -2.22 6.44
CA GLU A 45 -17.71 -1.65 7.64
C GLU A 45 -17.67 -0.11 7.62
N TYR A 46 -18.24 0.53 6.60
CA TYR A 46 -18.30 1.99 6.42
C TYR A 46 -16.92 2.66 6.51
N ALA A 47 -15.97 2.16 5.72
CA ALA A 47 -14.66 2.79 5.61
C ALA A 47 -14.79 4.27 5.18
N ALA A 48 -14.11 5.17 5.89
CA ALA A 48 -14.29 6.62 5.72
C ALA A 48 -14.01 7.16 4.30
N TRP A 49 -13.16 6.48 3.53
CA TRP A 49 -12.83 6.85 2.15
C TRP A 49 -13.83 6.32 1.11
N GLU A 50 -14.66 5.33 1.46
CA GLU A 50 -15.52 4.62 0.49
C GLU A 50 -16.59 5.51 -0.15
N PRO A 51 -17.26 6.40 0.58
CA PRO A 51 -18.28 7.29 -0.01
C PRO A 51 -17.72 8.22 -1.09
N ASP A 52 -16.46 8.63 -0.98
CA ASP A 52 -15.81 9.58 -1.89
C ASP A 52 -15.12 8.87 -3.07
N ALA A 53 -14.89 7.56 -2.98
CA ALA A 53 -14.16 6.80 -3.98
C ALA A 53 -15.02 6.46 -5.20
N VAL A 54 -14.67 7.02 -6.36
CA VAL A 54 -15.37 6.72 -7.63
C VAL A 54 -14.55 5.84 -8.56
N ARG A 55 -13.25 5.69 -8.29
CA ARG A 55 -12.32 4.93 -9.13
C ARG A 55 -11.36 4.13 -8.28
N VAL A 56 -11.19 2.85 -8.61
CA VAL A 56 -10.21 1.97 -7.98
C VAL A 56 -9.31 1.38 -9.04
N GLU A 57 -8.01 1.60 -8.90
CA GLU A 57 -6.98 0.93 -9.69
C GLU A 57 -6.47 -0.28 -8.93
N VAL A 58 -6.21 -1.38 -9.64
CA VAL A 58 -5.70 -2.62 -9.06
C VAL A 58 -4.49 -3.09 -9.83
N ALA A 59 -3.41 -3.40 -9.12
CA ALA A 59 -2.21 -4.00 -9.67
C ALA A 59 -1.86 -5.27 -8.89
N GLN A 60 -1.60 -6.36 -9.62
CA GLN A 60 -1.21 -7.63 -9.02
C GLN A 60 0.31 -7.74 -8.88
N TYR A 61 0.75 -8.30 -7.77
CA TYR A 61 2.14 -8.56 -7.44
C TYR A 61 2.34 -10.04 -7.13
N GLU A 62 3.52 -10.56 -7.46
CA GLU A 62 3.83 -12.00 -7.36
C GLU A 62 3.65 -12.57 -5.95
N ASN A 63 3.92 -11.74 -4.93
CA ASN A 63 3.85 -12.16 -3.54
C ASN A 63 3.49 -11.00 -2.60
N ARG A 64 3.23 -11.35 -1.35
CA ARG A 64 2.86 -10.37 -0.31
C ARG A 64 3.96 -9.33 -0.05
N ALA A 65 5.24 -9.72 -0.16
CA ALA A 65 6.34 -8.81 0.16
C ALA A 65 6.46 -7.71 -0.88
N SER A 66 6.35 -8.04 -2.18
CA SER A 66 6.34 -7.05 -3.26
C SER A 66 5.10 -6.14 -3.20
N ALA A 67 3.92 -6.69 -2.92
CA ALA A 67 2.70 -5.88 -2.73
C ALA A 67 2.83 -4.91 -1.55
N HIS A 68 3.40 -5.39 -0.43
CA HIS A 68 3.61 -4.56 0.76
C HIS A 68 4.67 -3.47 0.53
N PHE A 69 5.69 -3.74 -0.28
CA PHE A 69 6.65 -2.72 -0.67
C PHE A 69 5.98 -1.59 -1.46
N GLU A 70 5.13 -1.93 -2.44
CA GLU A 70 4.39 -0.93 -3.20
C GLU A 70 3.39 -0.15 -2.32
N GLU A 71 2.62 -0.84 -1.46
CA GLU A 71 1.70 -0.18 -0.52
C GLU A 71 2.47 0.83 0.35
N ALA A 72 3.58 0.41 0.94
CA ALA A 72 4.42 1.28 1.76
C ALA A 72 5.03 2.44 0.96
N ARG A 73 5.43 2.21 -0.30
CA ARG A 73 5.89 3.26 -1.21
C ARG A 73 4.79 4.30 -1.46
N CYS A 74 3.58 3.86 -1.78
CA CYS A 74 2.42 4.74 -2.00
C CYS A 74 2.10 5.59 -0.76
N ILE A 75 2.08 4.96 0.43
CA ILE A 75 1.82 5.68 1.69
C ILE A 75 2.89 6.76 1.94
N ARG A 76 4.16 6.43 1.71
CA ARG A 76 5.29 7.33 1.99
C ARG A 76 5.44 8.44 0.96
N GLU A 77 5.27 8.15 -0.33
CA GLU A 77 5.55 9.08 -1.42
C GLU A 77 4.32 9.87 -1.84
N ASP A 78 3.16 9.23 -1.90
CA ASP A 78 1.95 9.82 -2.45
C ASP A 78 0.97 10.29 -1.34
N SER A 79 1.21 9.93 -0.07
CA SER A 79 0.48 10.37 1.13
C SER A 79 -1.06 10.35 0.98
N PRO A 80 -1.69 9.19 0.78
CA PRO A 80 -3.15 9.10 0.59
C PRO A 80 -3.90 9.66 1.80
N ALA A 81 -4.99 10.39 1.53
CA ALA A 81 -5.70 11.18 2.55
C ALA A 81 -6.16 10.37 3.78
N TYR A 82 -6.51 9.09 3.59
CA TYR A 82 -7.08 8.22 4.62
C TYR A 82 -6.14 7.10 5.08
N ASN A 83 -4.92 7.01 4.56
CA ASN A 83 -3.94 6.06 5.10
C ASN A 83 -3.33 6.62 6.37
N VAL A 84 -3.58 5.93 7.50
CA VAL A 84 -2.96 6.31 8.78
C VAL A 84 -1.47 5.96 8.73
N THR A 85 -0.65 6.97 8.49
CA THR A 85 0.80 6.88 8.74
C THR A 85 0.98 6.88 10.26
N ARG A 86 1.26 5.70 10.84
CA ARG A 86 1.71 5.66 12.24
C ARG A 86 3.11 6.27 12.27
N GLU A 87 3.20 7.57 12.49
CA GLU A 87 4.43 8.17 13.00
C GLU A 87 4.73 7.47 14.32
N ARG A 88 5.72 6.57 14.34
CA ARG A 88 6.25 6.15 15.63
C ARG A 88 6.90 7.39 16.22
N PRO A 89 6.51 7.86 17.42
CA PRO A 89 7.28 8.90 18.07
C PRO A 89 8.71 8.36 18.21
N PHE A 90 9.64 9.02 17.53
CA PHE A 90 11.07 8.73 17.68
C PHE A 90 11.41 9.13 19.12
N SER A 91 11.44 8.17 20.05
CA SER A 91 11.89 8.47 21.42
C SER A 91 13.35 8.90 21.32
N SER A 92 13.62 10.17 21.59
CA SER A 92 14.89 10.86 21.34
C SER A 92 16.05 10.43 22.26
N THR A 93 16.13 9.17 22.67
CA THR A 93 17.15 8.67 23.59
C THR A 93 18.23 7.82 22.94
N TYR A 94 18.30 7.75 21.60
CA TYR A 94 19.39 7.03 20.92
C TYR A 94 20.41 8.02 20.35
N THR A 95 21.46 8.31 21.13
CA THR A 95 22.63 9.07 20.68
C THR A 95 23.40 8.26 19.65
N ASP A 96 23.28 8.68 18.40
CA ASP A 96 24.39 9.13 17.56
C ASP A 96 25.70 8.34 17.69
N THR A 97 25.82 7.24 16.95
CA THR A 97 27.03 6.93 16.17
C THR A 97 26.67 5.90 15.09
N ILE A 98 27.29 6.05 13.92
CA ILE A 98 27.53 5.05 12.85
C ILE A 98 26.87 5.38 11.50
N VAL A 99 27.63 6.25 10.80
CA VAL A 99 27.98 6.32 9.37
C VAL A 99 26.92 6.46 8.28
N ASP A 100 26.93 7.66 7.74
CA ASP A 100 26.80 8.00 6.32
C ASP A 100 27.45 6.96 5.39
N SER A 101 26.64 6.34 4.54
CA SER A 101 26.93 5.99 3.14
C SER A 101 26.05 4.82 2.68
N PHE A 102 24.94 5.08 1.99
CA PHE A 102 24.45 4.17 0.94
C PHE A 102 23.52 4.95 0.01
N THR A 103 24.12 5.54 -1.02
CA THR A 103 23.43 5.93 -2.26
C THR A 103 22.86 4.65 -2.86
N LEU A 104 21.55 4.42 -2.73
CA LEU A 104 20.86 3.38 -3.49
C LEU A 104 20.01 4.03 -4.56
N GLU A 105 20.52 3.94 -5.78
CA GLU A 105 19.84 4.29 -7.02
C GLU A 105 18.47 3.60 -7.07
N ARG A 106 17.42 4.42 -7.16
CA ARG A 106 16.04 3.95 -7.30
C ARG A 106 15.83 3.48 -8.73
N HIS A 107 15.87 2.17 -8.94
CA HIS A 107 15.32 1.54 -10.13
C HIS A 107 14.30 0.48 -9.70
N CYS A 108 13.02 0.76 -9.97
CA CYS A 108 11.97 -0.25 -9.91
C CYS A 108 11.74 -0.75 -11.34
N PRO A 109 12.28 -1.91 -11.74
CA PRO A 109 12.20 -2.41 -13.12
C PRO A 109 10.83 -2.94 -13.52
N GLN A 110 9.79 -2.88 -12.66
CA GLN A 110 8.49 -3.51 -12.90
C GLN A 110 7.33 -2.54 -13.15
N CYS A 111 7.59 -1.24 -13.26
CA CYS A 111 6.53 -0.25 -13.55
C CYS A 111 6.17 -0.21 -15.05
N THR A 112 5.60 -1.27 -15.61
CA THR A 112 4.88 -1.18 -16.90
C THR A 112 3.54 -0.49 -16.69
N LYS A 113 3.52 0.83 -16.95
CA LYS A 113 2.30 1.64 -17.03
C LYS A 113 1.37 1.09 -18.12
N TRP A 114 0.15 0.74 -17.75
CA TRP A 114 -0.96 0.59 -18.70
C TRP A 114 -1.96 1.71 -18.43
N VAL A 115 -2.13 2.59 -19.41
CA VAL A 115 -3.23 3.56 -19.51
C VAL A 115 -4.10 3.07 -20.66
N MET A 116 -5.33 2.62 -20.39
CA MET A 116 -6.31 2.41 -21.46
C MET A 116 -7.04 3.74 -21.74
N ARG A 117 -7.14 4.05 -23.03
CA ARG A 117 -7.92 5.14 -23.62
C ARG A 117 -9.41 4.90 -23.48
#